data_AF-A0A355TCH7-F1
#
_entry.id   AF-A0A355TCH7-F1
#
_cell.length_a   1.000
_cell.length_b   1.000
_cell.length_c   1.000
_cell.angle_alpha   90.00
_cell.angle_beta   90.00
_cell.angle_gamma   90.00
#
_symmetry.space_group_name_H-M   'P 1'
#
loop_
_entity.id
_entity.type
_entity.pdbx_description
1 polymer ?
#
loop_
_entity_poly.entity_id
_entity_poly.type
_entity_poly.pdbx_seq_one_letter_code
_entity_poly.pdbx_strand_id
1 'polypeptide(L)'
;TAYNNATTGAGELAASFFTGTDRTTITVNAALIAGTSSIKMACANAVTDAILDSTRVFSADGLTTSGSDYSSLVTSIMAGFQQDASNIHSLSETAVNQQQFLKEKLSNGTSVNTDEEMVNLIILQQAYTASSRVISVVSELFNILLATV
;
A
#
# COMPACT_ATOMS: atom_id res chain seq x y z
N THR A 1 1.00 23.99 -27.20
CA THR A 1 1.29 25.35 -27.71
C THR A 1 1.15 25.45 -29.22
N ALA A 2 1.58 24.46 -30.01
CA ALA A 2 1.49 24.48 -31.47
C ALA A 2 0.10 24.86 -32.03
N TYR A 3 -0.99 24.26 -31.53
CA TYR A 3 -2.35 24.62 -31.95
C TYR A 3 -2.81 26.00 -31.44
N ASN A 4 -2.66 26.24 -30.14
CA ASN A 4 -3.18 27.46 -29.51
C ASN A 4 -2.49 28.72 -30.04
N ASN A 5 -1.21 28.63 -30.40
CA ASN A 5 -0.40 29.74 -30.89
C ASN A 5 -0.41 29.89 -32.42
N ALA A 6 -1.06 28.97 -33.15
CA ALA A 6 -1.14 29.07 -34.60
C ALA A 6 -2.09 30.20 -35.04
N THR A 7 -1.72 30.83 -36.16
CA THR A 7 -2.55 31.80 -36.86
C THR A 7 -3.87 31.17 -37.29
N THR A 8 -4.94 31.96 -37.24
CA THR A 8 -6.30 31.51 -37.56
C THR A 8 -6.76 32.09 -38.88
N GLY A 9 -7.24 31.23 -39.77
CA GLY A 9 -7.96 31.60 -40.98
C GLY A 9 -9.42 31.96 -40.71
N ALA A 10 -10.12 32.43 -41.75
CA ALA A 10 -11.53 32.76 -41.66
C ALA A 10 -12.37 31.50 -41.37
N GLY A 11 -13.21 31.56 -40.32
CA GLY A 11 -14.06 30.44 -39.89
C GLY A 11 -13.34 29.40 -39.01
N GLU A 12 -12.03 29.52 -38.79
CA GLU A 12 -11.29 28.63 -37.89
C GLU A 12 -11.45 29.05 -36.42
N LEU A 13 -11.38 28.07 -35.52
CA LEU A 13 -11.46 28.31 -34.09
C LEU A 13 -10.28 29.15 -33.61
N ALA A 14 -10.52 30.39 -33.15
CA ALA A 14 -9.49 31.23 -32.57
C ALA A 14 -9.00 30.77 -31.19
N ALA A 15 -9.90 30.15 -30.42
CA ALA A 15 -9.65 29.65 -29.07
C ALA A 15 -8.86 28.33 -29.05
N SER A 16 -8.61 27.81 -27.84
CA SER A 16 -7.93 26.53 -27.62
C SER A 16 -8.81 25.35 -28.05
N PHE A 17 -8.16 24.30 -28.59
CA PHE A 17 -8.84 23.06 -29.02
C PHE A 17 -9.58 22.37 -27.87
N PHE A 18 -8.91 22.27 -26.72
CA PHE A 18 -9.51 21.82 -25.47
C PHE A 18 -9.80 23.01 -24.55
N THR A 19 -10.88 22.90 -23.80
CA THR A 19 -11.28 23.81 -22.72
C THR A 19 -11.35 23.05 -21.39
N GLY A 20 -11.30 23.76 -20.27
CA GLY A 20 -11.13 23.17 -18.93
C GLY A 20 -9.67 23.17 -18.49
N THR A 21 -9.45 23.03 -17.20
CA THR A 21 -8.10 23.12 -16.60
C THR A 21 -7.60 21.80 -16.01
N ASP A 22 -8.52 20.85 -15.77
CA ASP A 22 -8.23 19.67 -14.95
C ASP A 22 -8.71 18.39 -15.65
N ARG A 23 -8.24 17.22 -15.18
CA ARG A 23 -8.59 15.90 -15.73
C ARG A 23 -10.08 15.57 -15.79
N THR A 24 -10.89 16.25 -14.98
CA THR A 24 -12.34 16.05 -14.89
C THR A 24 -13.14 17.06 -15.71
N THR A 25 -12.51 18.17 -16.11
CA THR A 25 -13.17 19.29 -16.80
C THR A 25 -12.68 19.48 -18.23
N ILE A 26 -11.60 18.77 -18.62
CA ILE A 26 -11.09 18.80 -19.99
C ILE A 26 -12.16 18.32 -20.98
N THR A 27 -12.49 19.17 -21.93
CA THR A 27 -13.46 18.89 -22.99
C THR A 27 -13.04 19.54 -24.29
N VAL A 28 -13.54 19.05 -25.42
CA VAL A 28 -13.34 19.69 -26.73
C VAL A 28 -14.14 20.99 -26.76
N ASN A 29 -13.58 22.02 -27.41
CA ASN A 29 -14.23 23.31 -27.52
C ASN A 29 -15.64 23.20 -28.13
N ALA A 30 -16.63 23.82 -27.48
CA ALA A 30 -18.03 23.75 -27.88
C ALA A 30 -18.28 24.24 -29.33
N ALA A 31 -17.50 25.20 -29.83
CA ALA A 31 -17.65 25.69 -31.20
C ALA A 31 -17.20 24.65 -32.26
N LEU A 32 -16.22 23.80 -31.94
CA LEU A 32 -15.83 22.66 -32.77
C LEU A 32 -16.89 21.55 -32.73
N ILE A 33 -17.43 21.27 -31.54
CA ILE A 33 -18.49 20.26 -31.36
C ILE A 33 -19.75 20.67 -32.12
N ALA A 34 -20.14 21.95 -32.02
CA ALA A 34 -21.29 22.51 -32.71
C ALA A 34 -21.06 22.77 -34.22
N GLY A 35 -19.83 22.56 -34.72
CA GLY A 35 -19.48 22.80 -36.12
C GLY A 35 -19.52 24.26 -36.56
N THR A 36 -19.58 25.20 -35.61
CA THR A 36 -19.62 26.65 -35.89
C THR A 36 -18.24 27.23 -36.17
N SER A 37 -17.19 26.48 -35.87
CA SER A 37 -15.81 26.80 -36.24
C SER A 37 -15.08 25.54 -36.69
N SER A 38 -14.15 25.68 -37.62
CA SER A 38 -13.28 24.60 -38.08
C SER A 38 -11.98 24.53 -37.28
N ILE A 39 -11.27 23.41 -37.41
CA ILE A 39 -9.93 23.22 -36.83
C ILE A 39 -8.93 24.12 -37.57
N LYS A 40 -8.01 24.76 -36.83
CA LYS A 40 -6.90 25.53 -37.43
C LYS A 40 -6.06 24.65 -38.36
N MET A 41 -6.03 24.93 -39.65
CA MET A 41 -5.23 24.15 -40.61
C MET A 41 -3.78 24.64 -40.69
N ALA A 42 -3.54 25.93 -40.44
CA ALA A 42 -2.20 26.51 -40.43
C ALA A 42 -1.26 25.90 -39.37
N CYS A 43 -1.80 25.23 -38.36
CA CYS A 43 -1.02 24.59 -37.31
C CYS A 43 -0.53 23.18 -37.69
N ALA A 44 -0.94 22.60 -38.83
CA ALA A 44 -0.72 21.19 -39.13
C ALA A 44 0.76 20.78 -39.03
N ASN A 45 1.67 21.53 -39.67
CA ASN A 45 3.11 21.26 -39.61
C ASN A 45 3.65 21.42 -38.18
N ALA A 46 3.29 22.52 -37.51
CA ALA A 46 3.75 22.79 -36.14
C ALA A 46 3.24 21.74 -35.13
N VAL A 47 2.05 21.17 -35.35
CA VAL A 47 1.51 20.08 -34.53
C VAL A 47 2.24 18.78 -34.81
N THR A 48 2.53 18.47 -36.07
CA THR A 48 3.37 17.32 -36.44
C THR A 48 4.77 17.43 -35.83
N ASP A 49 5.43 18.57 -35.96
CA ASP A 49 6.75 18.84 -35.37
C ASP A 49 6.70 18.70 -33.85
N ALA A 50 5.66 19.24 -33.21
CA ALA A 50 5.47 19.06 -31.78
C ALA A 50 5.30 17.59 -31.43
N ILE A 51 4.48 16.81 -32.13
CA ILE A 51 4.25 15.38 -31.83
C ILE A 51 5.56 14.58 -31.93
N LEU A 52 6.40 14.91 -32.91
CA LEU A 52 7.71 14.28 -33.16
C LEU A 52 8.85 14.89 -32.32
N ASP A 53 8.56 15.91 -31.51
CA ASP A 53 9.55 16.54 -30.65
C ASP A 53 10.01 15.56 -29.56
N SER A 54 11.30 15.26 -29.60
CA SER A 54 12.00 14.39 -28.66
C SER A 54 12.52 15.15 -27.43
N THR A 55 12.31 16.45 -27.31
CA THR A 55 12.85 17.25 -26.19
C THR A 55 11.88 17.39 -25.01
N ARG A 56 10.79 16.62 -25.03
CA ARG A 56 9.73 16.74 -24.04
C ARG A 56 10.23 16.35 -22.65
N VAL A 57 9.80 17.15 -21.68
CA VAL A 57 10.01 16.92 -20.25
C VAL A 57 8.67 16.73 -19.60
N PHE A 58 8.52 15.60 -18.91
CA PHE A 58 7.40 15.33 -18.02
C PHE A 58 7.94 15.13 -16.62
N SER A 59 7.36 15.86 -15.68
CA SER A 59 7.71 15.80 -14.27
C SER A 59 6.42 15.85 -13.47
N ALA A 60 6.02 14.72 -12.91
CA ALA A 60 4.86 14.64 -12.04
C ALA A 60 5.07 13.51 -11.02
N ASP A 61 4.70 13.78 -9.76
CA ASP A 61 4.58 12.77 -8.70
C ASP A 61 5.79 11.82 -8.56
N GLY A 62 7.01 12.37 -8.57
CA GLY A 62 8.25 11.60 -8.44
C GLY A 62 8.74 10.93 -9.73
N LEU A 63 7.92 10.90 -10.79
CA LEU A 63 8.32 10.46 -12.11
C LEU A 63 8.85 11.63 -12.93
N THR A 64 10.12 11.56 -13.30
CA THR A 64 10.74 12.50 -14.25
C THR A 64 11.23 11.75 -15.48
N THR A 65 10.79 12.21 -16.65
CA THR A 65 11.28 11.73 -17.94
C THR A 65 11.55 12.93 -18.83
N SER A 66 12.72 12.94 -19.44
CA SER A 66 13.24 14.07 -20.23
C SER A 66 13.80 13.54 -21.53
N GLY A 67 13.70 14.33 -22.60
CA GLY A 67 14.28 13.93 -23.88
C GLY A 67 13.54 12.74 -24.53
N SER A 68 12.22 12.65 -24.34
CA SER A 68 11.41 11.52 -24.79
C SER A 68 10.36 11.91 -25.82
N ASP A 69 10.31 11.15 -26.92
CA ASP A 69 9.15 11.16 -27.82
C ASP A 69 7.88 10.73 -27.07
N TYR A 70 6.69 10.98 -27.64
CA TYR A 70 5.42 10.64 -27.01
C TYR A 70 5.30 9.15 -26.64
N SER A 71 5.80 8.25 -27.49
CA SER A 71 5.80 6.81 -27.20
C SER A 71 6.71 6.46 -26.02
N SER A 72 7.90 7.05 -25.97
CA SER A 72 8.84 6.88 -24.87
C SER A 72 8.27 7.43 -23.57
N LEU A 73 7.61 8.59 -23.62
CA LEU A 73 6.93 9.20 -22.48
C LEU A 73 5.88 8.27 -21.86
N VAL A 74 4.98 7.73 -22.69
CA VAL A 74 3.94 6.78 -22.23
C VAL A 74 4.58 5.54 -21.63
N THR A 75 5.63 5.02 -22.27
CA THR A 75 6.36 3.84 -21.79
C THR A 75 7.02 4.11 -20.44
N SER A 76 7.67 5.27 -20.26
CA SER A 76 8.26 5.70 -18.99
C SER A 76 7.22 5.83 -17.89
N ILE A 77 6.05 6.39 -18.19
CA ILE A 77 4.93 6.49 -17.24
C ILE A 77 4.44 5.11 -16.81
N MET A 78 4.22 4.22 -17.77
CA MET A 78 3.79 2.85 -17.47
C MET A 78 4.85 2.09 -16.67
N ALA A 79 6.14 2.28 -16.98
CA ALA A 79 7.24 1.66 -16.25
C ALA A 79 7.33 2.19 -14.82
N GLY A 80 7.15 3.50 -14.61
CA GLY A 80 7.09 4.11 -13.28
C GLY A 80 6.00 3.49 -12.41
N PHE A 81 4.76 3.43 -12.91
CA PHE A 81 3.65 2.81 -12.18
C PHE A 81 3.88 1.32 -11.88
N GLN A 82 4.48 0.58 -12.80
CA GLN A 82 4.83 -0.83 -12.58
C GLN A 82 5.89 -0.98 -11.48
N GLN A 83 6.90 -0.13 -11.48
CA GLN A 83 7.95 -0.14 -10.46
C GLN A 83 7.37 0.16 -9.08
N ASP A 84 6.50 1.16 -8.97
CA ASP A 84 5.85 1.52 -7.71
C ASP A 84 4.93 0.39 -7.21
N ALA A 85 4.14 -0.20 -8.10
CA ALA A 85 3.30 -1.35 -7.76
C ALA A 85 4.15 -2.55 -7.28
N SER A 86 5.27 -2.83 -7.95
CA SER A 86 6.20 -3.88 -7.55
C SER A 86 6.81 -3.61 -6.19
N ASN A 87 7.23 -2.37 -5.92
CA ASN A 87 7.81 -1.97 -4.64
C ASN A 87 6.81 -2.15 -3.49
N ILE A 88 5.56 -1.71 -3.70
CA ILE A 88 4.47 -1.87 -2.73
C ILE A 88 4.19 -3.36 -2.49
N HIS A 89 4.18 -4.18 -3.54
CA HIS A 89 3.97 -5.61 -3.43
C HIS A 89 5.07 -6.29 -2.59
N SER A 90 6.34 -6.04 -2.90
CA SER A 90 7.48 -6.57 -2.15
C SER A 90 7.49 -6.10 -0.69
N LEU A 91 7.11 -4.85 -0.43
CA LEU A 91 6.98 -4.33 0.93
C LEU A 91 5.88 -5.05 1.70
N SER A 92 4.72 -5.27 1.07
CA SER A 92 3.60 -6.02 1.66
C SER A 92 4.00 -7.46 1.98
N GLU A 93 4.68 -8.15 1.07
CA GLU A 93 5.17 -9.52 1.28
C GLU A 93 6.16 -9.57 2.45
N THR A 94 7.09 -8.62 2.50
CA THR A 94 8.06 -8.50 3.60
C THR A 94 7.36 -8.29 4.94
N ALA A 95 6.33 -7.43 4.98
CA ALA A 95 5.55 -7.17 6.19
C ALA A 95 4.78 -8.41 6.67
N VAL A 96 4.18 -9.17 5.75
CA VAL A 96 3.50 -10.43 6.06
C VAL A 96 4.49 -11.46 6.62
N ASN A 97 5.65 -11.61 5.98
CA ASN A 97 6.69 -12.52 6.44
C ASN A 97 7.24 -12.14 7.83
N GLN A 98 7.46 -10.85 8.08
CA GLN A 98 7.85 -10.36 9.41
C GLN A 98 6.77 -10.62 10.46
N GLN A 99 5.49 -10.39 10.13
CA GLN A 99 4.40 -10.67 11.05
C GLN A 99 4.36 -12.16 11.41
N GLN A 100 4.49 -13.04 10.42
CA GLN A 100 4.49 -14.48 10.63
C GLN A 100 5.67 -14.91 11.50
N PHE A 101 6.87 -14.42 11.20
CA PHE A 101 8.06 -14.68 12.01
C PHE A 101 7.90 -14.22 13.46
N LEU A 102 7.33 -13.03 13.69
CA LEU A 102 7.06 -12.52 15.02
C LEU A 102 5.99 -13.36 15.76
N LYS A 103 4.95 -13.82 15.06
CA LYS A 103 3.95 -14.73 15.62
C LYS A 103 4.56 -16.07 16.02
N GLU A 104 5.43 -16.62 15.19
CA GLU A 104 6.16 -17.86 15.49
C GLU A 104 7.10 -17.67 16.68
N LYS A 105 7.86 -16.58 16.72
CA LYS A 105 8.71 -16.26 17.88
C LYS A 105 7.90 -16.10 19.17
N LEU A 106 6.77 -15.40 19.09
CA LEU A 106 5.87 -15.23 20.22
C LEU A 106 5.34 -16.59 20.68
N SER A 107 4.77 -17.37 19.75
CA SER A 107 4.28 -18.73 20.02
C SER A 107 5.37 -19.59 20.65
N ASN A 108 6.60 -19.58 20.14
CA ASN A 108 7.69 -20.39 20.70
C ASN A 108 8.11 -19.93 22.11
N GLY A 109 8.03 -18.64 22.40
CA GLY A 109 8.39 -18.09 23.71
C GLY A 109 7.27 -18.18 24.76
N THR A 110 6.01 -18.17 24.33
CA THR A 110 4.84 -18.19 25.22
C THR A 110 4.10 -19.51 25.22
N SER A 111 4.46 -20.46 24.35
CA SER A 111 3.90 -21.80 24.40
C SER A 111 4.43 -22.49 25.64
N VAL A 112 3.53 -22.75 26.57
CA VAL A 112 3.77 -23.68 27.67
C VAL A 112 3.60 -25.09 27.13
N ASN A 113 4.52 -25.98 27.49
CA ASN A 113 4.33 -27.39 27.23
C ASN A 113 3.25 -27.87 28.21
N THR A 114 1.99 -27.94 27.78
CA THR A 114 0.85 -28.29 28.64
C THR A 114 1.03 -29.60 29.37
N ASP A 115 1.76 -30.55 28.78
CA ASP A 115 2.09 -31.83 29.42
C ASP A 115 3.09 -31.65 30.58
N GLU A 116 4.05 -30.75 30.42
CA GLU A 116 5.05 -30.43 31.44
C GLU A 116 4.44 -29.58 32.57
N GLU A 117 3.57 -28.62 32.24
CA GLU A 117 2.75 -27.91 33.24
C GLU A 117 1.77 -28.85 33.96
N MET A 118 1.19 -29.83 33.28
CA MET A 118 0.28 -30.80 33.88
C MET A 118 1.03 -31.76 34.82
N VAL A 119 2.22 -32.22 34.44
CA VAL A 119 3.09 -32.97 35.35
C VAL A 119 3.42 -32.13 36.58
N ASN A 120 3.76 -30.85 36.39
CA ASN A 120 4.06 -29.96 37.50
C ASN A 120 2.82 -29.73 38.40
N LEU A 121 1.62 -29.62 37.82
CA LEU A 121 0.36 -29.56 38.57
C LEU A 121 0.07 -30.83 39.36
N ILE A 122 0.34 -32.01 38.78
CA ILE A 122 0.18 -33.30 39.49
C ILE A 122 1.14 -33.35 40.68
N ILE A 123 2.40 -32.94 40.49
CA ILE A 123 3.39 -32.86 41.57
C ILE A 123 2.91 -31.91 42.67
N LEU A 124 2.40 -30.72 42.30
CA LEU A 124 1.84 -29.76 43.25
C LEU A 124 0.62 -30.31 44.00
N GLN A 125 -0.29 -31.01 43.31
CA GLN A 125 -1.45 -31.66 43.96
C GLN A 125 -1.03 -32.77 44.92
N GLN A 126 0.01 -33.54 44.57
CA GLN A 126 0.52 -34.60 45.41
C GLN A 126 1.24 -34.05 46.65
N ALA A 127 2.01 -32.98 46.49
CA ALA A 127 2.62 -32.24 47.60
C ALA A 127 1.57 -31.62 48.53
N TYR A 128 0.47 -31.08 47.98
CA TYR A 128 -0.64 -30.56 48.75
C TYR A 128 -1.37 -31.66 49.54
N THR A 129 -1.61 -32.82 48.92
CA THR A 129 -2.22 -33.98 49.56
C THR A 129 -1.32 -34.57 50.66
N ALA A 130 -0.01 -34.57 50.46
CA ALA A 130 0.95 -34.95 51.49
C ALA A 130 0.91 -33.96 52.66
N SER A 131 0.87 -32.66 52.38
CA SER A 131 0.81 -31.61 53.40
C SER A 131 -0.47 -31.68 54.24
N SER A 132 -1.62 -31.96 53.62
CA SER A 132 -2.89 -32.12 54.35
C SER A 132 -2.89 -33.38 55.22
N ARG A 133 -2.29 -34.49 54.78
CA ARG A 133 -2.07 -35.66 55.63
C ARG A 133 -1.18 -35.34 56.84
N VAL A 134 -0.11 -34.57 56.65
CA VAL A 134 0.76 -34.13 57.76
C VAL A 134 -0.04 -33.29 58.77
N ILE A 135 -0.86 -32.36 58.30
CA ILE A 135 -1.73 -31.54 59.18
C ILE A 135 -2.73 -32.42 59.95
N SER A 136 -3.33 -33.43 59.31
CA SER A 136 -4.24 -34.37 59.97
C SER A 136 -3.53 -35.16 61.07
N VAL A 137 -2.33 -35.70 60.80
CA VAL A 137 -1.54 -36.43 61.80
C VAL A 137 -1.17 -35.53 62.97
N VAL A 138 -0.74 -34.29 62.70
CA VAL A 138 -0.43 -33.31 63.75
C VAL A 138 -1.68 -33.00 64.59
N SER A 139 -2.85 -32.87 63.96
CA SER A 139 -4.11 -32.61 64.66
C SER A 139 -4.53 -33.79 65.53
N GLU A 140 -4.31 -35.02 65.06
CA GLU A 140 -4.57 -36.24 65.83
C GLU A 140 -3.62 -36.37 67.03
N LEU A 141 -2.34 -36.04 66.87
CA LEU A 141 -1.39 -35.98 67.99
C LEU A 141 -1.77 -34.92 69.03
N PHE A 142 -2.23 -33.74 68.60
CA PHE A 142 -2.73 -32.71 69.53
C PHE A 142 -3.96 -33.19 70.32
N ASN A 143 -4.90 -33.87 69.66
CA ASN A 143 -6.07 -34.43 70.32
C ASN A 143 -5.70 -35.51 71.35
N ILE A 144 -4.76 -36.40 71.02
CA ILE A 144 -4.27 -37.41 71.97
C ILE A 144 -3.62 -36.73 73.18
N LEU A 145 -2.79 -35.71 72.97
CA LEU A 145 -2.10 -34.99 74.03
C LEU A 145 -3.09 -34.27 74.97
N LEU A 146 -4.13 -33.63 74.41
CA LEU A 146 -5.21 -33.00 75.18
C LEU A 146 -6.11 -34.01 75.92
N ALA A 147 -6.27 -35.23 75.41
CA ALA A 147 -7.07 -36.27 76.06
C ALA A 147 -6.31 -37.03 77.17
N THR A 148 -4.98 -36.89 77.23
CA THR A 148 -4.12 -37.57 78.22
C THR A 148 -3.75 -36.66 79.41
N VAL A 149 -4.22 -35.42 79.41
CA VAL A 149 -4.18 -34.46 80.54
C VAL A 149 -5.57 -34.38 81.16
#